data_AF-A0A6N8J3D0-F1
#
_entry.id   AF-A0A6N8J3D0-F1
#
_cell.length_a   1.000
_cell.length_b   1.000
_cell.length_c   1.000
_cell.angle_alpha   90.00
_cell.angle_beta   90.00
_cell.angle_gamma   90.00
#
_symmetry.space_group_name_H-M   'P 1'
#
loop_
_entity.id
_entity.type
_entity.pdbx_description
1 polymer ?
#
loop_
_entity_poly.entity_id
_entity_poly.type
_entity_poly.pdbx_seq_one_letter_code
_entity_poly.pdbx_strand_id
1 'polypeptide(L)'
;MPEEPEQKREWRLRINYRAITQNMPFILFLAVLALIYIANSHLAEKKVRRINKLGREIKELKWEYLNVKSELMFRSKMSEVSRAVEPLGLKELSIPPQKIELQKTE
;
A
#
# COMPACT_ATOMS: atom_id res chain seq x y z
N MET A 1 -33.49 -50.57 25.46
CA MET A 1 -33.59 -49.46 24.50
C MET A 1 -34.69 -49.80 23.51
N PRO A 2 -35.62 -48.87 23.28
CA PRO A 2 -35.68 -48.23 21.97
C PRO A 2 -35.74 -46.70 22.06
N GLU A 3 -35.21 -46.07 21.02
CA GLU A 3 -34.94 -44.64 20.85
C GLU A 3 -36.23 -43.80 20.75
N GLU A 4 -36.28 -42.66 21.46
CA GLU A 4 -37.36 -41.68 21.30
C GLU A 4 -37.26 -40.95 19.95
N PRO A 5 -38.39 -40.59 19.30
CA PRO A 5 -38.35 -39.94 18.00
C PRO A 5 -37.88 -38.49 18.11
N GLU A 6 -36.72 -38.18 17.50
CA GLU A 6 -36.20 -36.82 17.38
C GLU A 6 -37.23 -35.88 16.72
N GLN A 7 -37.69 -34.92 17.51
CA GLN A 7 -38.70 -33.94 17.13
C GLN A 7 -38.09 -32.93 16.15
N LYS A 8 -38.33 -33.14 14.84
CA LYS A 8 -37.89 -32.23 13.78
C LYS A 8 -38.41 -30.81 14.03
N ARG A 9 -37.48 -29.87 14.20
CA ARG A 9 -37.76 -28.43 14.31
C ARG A 9 -38.35 -27.91 13.01
N GLU A 10 -39.68 -27.84 12.93
CA GLU A 10 -40.36 -27.22 11.81
C GLU A 10 -40.28 -25.69 11.93
N TRP A 11 -39.44 -25.08 11.09
CA TRP A 11 -39.35 -23.64 10.95
C TRP A 11 -40.57 -23.10 10.19
N ARG A 12 -41.69 -22.92 10.89
CA ARG A 12 -42.90 -22.32 10.32
C ARG A 12 -42.72 -20.80 10.26
N LEU A 13 -42.23 -20.30 9.13
CA LEU A 13 -42.23 -18.87 8.82
C LEU A 13 -43.69 -18.41 8.70
N ARG A 14 -44.21 -17.79 9.75
CA ARG A 14 -45.54 -17.17 9.75
C ARG A 14 -45.44 -15.83 9.03
N ILE A 15 -45.55 -15.85 7.72
CA ILE A 15 -45.54 -14.65 6.90
C ILE A 15 -46.94 -14.04 6.92
N ASN A 16 -47.06 -12.81 7.45
CA ASN A 16 -48.32 -12.08 7.47
C ASN A 16 -48.49 -11.27 6.17
N TYR A 17 -49.29 -11.78 5.24
CA TYR A 17 -49.52 -11.17 3.92
C TYR A 17 -50.08 -9.75 3.97
N ARG A 18 -50.91 -9.41 4.98
CA ARG A 18 -51.43 -8.04 5.16
C ARG A 18 -50.34 -7.02 5.45
N ALA A 19 -49.33 -7.40 6.24
CA ALA A 19 -48.22 -6.52 6.57
C ALA A 19 -47.29 -6.30 5.37
N ILE A 20 -47.15 -7.30 4.50
CA ILE A 20 -46.33 -7.20 3.28
C ILE A 20 -47.00 -6.28 2.25
N THR A 21 -48.30 -6.42 2.03
CA THR A 21 -49.01 -5.58 1.05
C THR A 21 -49.09 -4.12 1.50
N GLN A 22 -49.28 -3.87 2.80
CA GLN A 22 -49.30 -2.51 3.35
C GLN A 22 -47.92 -1.82 3.27
N ASN A 23 -46.82 -2.57 3.40
CA ASN A 23 -45.45 -2.05 3.35
C ASN A 23 -44.74 -2.31 2.01
N MET A 24 -45.49 -2.66 0.96
CA MET A 24 -44.95 -2.97 -0.37
C MET A 24 -44.01 -1.88 -0.92
N PRO A 25 -44.34 -0.56 -0.88
CA PRO A 25 -43.43 0.47 -1.37
C PRO A 25 -42.11 0.53 -0.58
N PHE A 26 -42.11 0.22 0.71
CA PHE A 26 -40.90 0.19 1.54
C PHE A 26 -40.01 -1.02 1.21
N ILE A 27 -40.61 -2.19 0.96
CA ILE A 27 -39.87 -3.39 0.53
C ILE A 27 -39.23 -3.15 -0.85
N LEU A 28 -39.95 -2.50 -1.77
CA LEU A 28 -39.41 -2.13 -3.08
C LEU A 28 -38.22 -1.17 -2.93
N PHE A 29 -38.32 -0.18 -2.04
CA PHE A 29 -37.22 0.72 -1.73
C PHE A 29 -35.99 -0.02 -1.20
N LEU A 30 -36.15 -0.98 -0.29
CA LEU A 30 -35.06 -1.81 0.20
C LEU A 30 -34.46 -2.70 -0.89
N ALA A 31 -35.27 -3.23 -1.82
CA ALA A 31 -34.79 -4.00 -2.95
C ALA A 31 -33.92 -3.15 -3.88
N VAL A 32 -34.32 -1.90 -4.15
CA VAL A 32 -33.51 -0.94 -4.93
C VAL A 32 -32.20 -0.62 -4.21
N LEU A 33 -32.24 -0.38 -2.89
CA LEU A 33 -31.03 -0.16 -2.09
C LEU A 33 -30.10 -1.38 -2.12
N ALA A 34 -30.65 -2.58 -2.02
CA ALA A 34 -29.87 -3.82 -2.12
C ALA A 34 -29.19 -3.94 -3.50
N LEU A 35 -29.89 -3.59 -4.58
CA LEU A 35 -29.32 -3.58 -5.92
C LEU A 35 -28.17 -2.56 -6.05
N ILE A 36 -28.36 -1.34 -5.54
CA ILE A 36 -27.31 -0.30 -5.50
C ILE A 36 -26.11 -0.78 -4.67
N TYR A 37 -26.35 -1.44 -3.55
CA TYR A 37 -25.30 -1.99 -2.70
C TYR A 37 -24.47 -3.06 -3.42
N ILE A 38 -25.14 -4.02 -4.08
CA ILE A 38 -24.45 -5.07 -4.85
C ILE A 38 -23.64 -4.45 -6.00
N ALA A 39 -24.21 -3.48 -6.71
CA ALA A 39 -23.51 -2.76 -7.77
C ALA A 39 -22.25 -2.04 -7.23
N ASN A 40 -22.39 -1.29 -6.14
CA ASN A 40 -21.27 -0.59 -5.51
C ASN A 40 -20.19 -1.53 -4.98
N SER A 41 -20.58 -2.67 -4.41
CA SER A 41 -19.65 -3.71 -3.92
C SER A 41 -18.77 -4.23 -5.06
N HIS A 42 -19.36 -4.51 -6.23
CA HIS A 42 -18.61 -4.98 -7.39
C HIS A 42 -17.62 -3.93 -7.93
N LEU A 43 -17.98 -2.64 -7.88
CA LEU A 43 -17.07 -1.55 -8.22
C LEU A 43 -15.93 -1.42 -7.20
N ALA A 44 -16.24 -1.56 -5.91
CA ALA A 44 -15.24 -1.52 -4.84
C ALA A 44 -14.20 -2.64 -5.01
N GLU A 45 -14.64 -3.86 -5.31
CA GLU A 45 -13.74 -4.99 -5.54
C GLU A 45 -12.77 -4.73 -6.70
N LYS A 46 -13.26 -4.21 -7.83
CA LYS A 46 -12.41 -3.83 -8.98
C LYS A 46 -11.40 -2.74 -8.61
N LYS A 47 -11.82 -1.74 -7.82
CA LYS A 47 -10.93 -0.67 -7.35
C LYS A 47 -9.84 -1.21 -6.42
N VAL A 48 -10.16 -2.08 -5.47
CA VAL A 48 -9.18 -2.69 -4.56
C VAL A 48 -8.13 -3.50 -5.34
N ARG A 49 -8.55 -4.31 -6.31
CA ARG A 49 -7.60 -5.04 -7.18
C ARG A 49 -6.68 -4.10 -7.95
N ARG A 50 -7.21 -2.98 -8.47
CA ARG A 50 -6.43 -1.95 -9.16
C ARG A 50 -5.42 -1.29 -8.23
N ILE A 51 -5.83 -0.91 -7.02
CA ILE A 51 -4.94 -0.32 -6.01
C ILE A 51 -3.78 -1.26 -5.69
N ASN A 52 -4.07 -2.55 -5.49
CA ASN A 52 -3.02 -3.54 -5.23
C ASN A 52 -2.04 -3.68 -6.39
N LYS A 53 -2.52 -3.61 -7.65
CA LYS A 53 -1.65 -3.63 -8.83
C LYS A 53 -0.76 -2.39 -8.89
N LEU A 54 -1.34 -1.19 -8.77
CA LEU A 54 -0.59 0.07 -8.76
C LEU A 54 0.44 0.11 -7.60
N GLY A 55 0.09 -0.42 -6.43
CA GLY A 55 1.02 -0.50 -5.30
C GLY A 55 2.24 -1.38 -5.58
N ARG A 56 2.08 -2.46 -6.36
CA ARG A 56 3.21 -3.29 -6.82
C ARG A 56 4.09 -2.54 -7.80
N GLU A 57 3.49 -1.85 -8.77
CA GLU A 57 4.23 -1.06 -9.77
C GLU A 57 5.06 0.05 -9.11
N ILE A 58 4.48 0.78 -8.13
CA ILE A 58 5.22 1.79 -7.35
C ILE A 58 6.38 1.16 -6.58
N LYS A 59 6.18 -0.02 -5.99
CA LYS A 59 7.23 -0.71 -5.24
C LYS A 59 8.37 -1.12 -6.16
N GLU A 60 8.07 -1.66 -7.33
CA GLU A 60 9.05 -2.05 -8.34
C GLU A 60 9.85 -0.85 -8.85
N LEU A 61 9.18 0.25 -9.21
CA LEU A 61 9.84 1.48 -9.65
C LEU A 61 10.73 2.09 -8.55
N LYS A 62 10.30 2.01 -7.28
CA LYS A 62 11.10 2.45 -6.13
C LYS A 62 12.34 1.58 -5.94
N TRP A 63 12.25 0.27 -6.16
CA TRP A 63 13.41 -0.64 -6.11
C TRP A 63 14.41 -0.32 -7.21
N GLU A 64 13.95 -0.07 -8.42
CA GLU A 64 14.81 0.33 -9.53
C GLU A 64 15.56 1.63 -9.23
N TYR A 65 14.86 2.65 -8.74
CA TYR A 65 15.47 3.90 -8.29
C TYR A 65 16.50 3.68 -7.18
N LEU A 66 16.18 2.87 -6.17
CA LEU A 66 17.10 2.57 -5.07
C LEU A 66 18.34 1.84 -5.55
N ASN A 67 18.20 0.92 -6.51
CA ASN A 67 19.33 0.20 -7.09
C ASN A 67 20.28 1.15 -7.84
N VAL A 68 19.74 1.98 -8.73
CA VAL A 68 20.51 2.97 -9.49
C VAL A 68 21.17 3.99 -8.54
N LYS A 69 20.43 4.48 -7.54
CA LYS A 69 20.97 5.40 -6.54
C LYS A 69 22.08 4.74 -5.71
N SER A 70 21.93 3.47 -5.34
CA SER A 70 22.95 2.72 -4.61
C SER A 70 24.23 2.58 -5.43
N GLU A 71 24.11 2.28 -6.72
CA GLU A 71 25.27 2.23 -7.61
C GLU A 71 25.96 3.59 -7.72
N LEU A 72 25.20 4.68 -7.86
CA LEU A 72 25.75 6.04 -7.84
C LEU A 72 26.44 6.36 -6.51
N MET A 73 25.86 6.00 -5.37
CA MET A 73 26.47 6.20 -4.06
C MET A 73 27.74 5.37 -3.89
N PHE A 74 27.79 4.15 -4.43
CA PHE A 74 29.00 3.33 -4.42
C PHE A 74 30.13 3.98 -5.24
N ARG A 75 29.82 4.44 -6.46
CA ARG A 75 30.80 5.15 -7.30
C ARG A 75 31.20 6.52 -6.74
N SER A 76 30.29 7.20 -6.05
CA SER A 76 30.52 8.51 -5.42
C SER A 76 31.10 8.40 -4.01
N LYS A 77 31.34 7.17 -3.51
CA LYS A 77 31.91 6.94 -2.20
C LYS A 77 33.32 7.50 -2.17
N MET A 78 33.63 8.33 -1.18
CA MET A 78 34.94 9.01 -1.06
C MET A 78 36.12 8.03 -1.16
N SER A 79 36.02 6.82 -0.59
CA SER A 79 37.09 5.83 -0.67
C SER A 79 37.33 5.27 -2.09
N GLU A 80 36.29 5.15 -2.91
CA GLU A 80 36.41 4.71 -4.31
C GLU A 80 36.81 5.86 -5.23
N VAL A 81 36.28 7.06 -4.98
CA VAL A 81 36.71 8.27 -5.69
C VAL A 81 38.20 8.53 -5.43
N SER A 82 38.66 8.44 -4.19
CA SER A 82 40.05 8.59 -3.77
C SER A 82 40.99 7.60 -4.46
N ARG A 83 40.59 6.31 -4.58
CA ARG A 83 41.31 5.31 -5.40
C ARG A 83 41.29 5.62 -6.89
N ALA A 84 40.17 6.10 -7.43
CA ALA A 84 40.05 6.42 -8.85
C ALA A 84 40.84 7.68 -9.26
N VAL A 85 41.03 8.64 -8.35
CA VAL A 85 41.85 9.84 -8.58
C VAL A 85 43.30 9.70 -8.11
N GLU A 86 43.67 8.60 -7.47
CA GLU A 86 45.04 8.23 -7.12
C GLU A 86 46.02 8.22 -8.32
N PRO A 87 45.68 7.64 -9.50
CA PRO A 87 46.51 7.73 -10.70
C PRO A 87 46.59 9.15 -11.30
N LEU A 88 45.69 10.06 -10.90
CA LEU A 88 45.74 11.48 -11.26
C LEU A 88 46.60 12.30 -10.27
N GLY A 89 47.21 11.67 -9.27
CA GLY A 89 48.11 12.30 -8.30
C GLY A 89 47.42 13.04 -7.15
N LEU A 90 46.10 12.91 -7.02
CA LEU A 90 45.31 13.53 -5.96
C LEU A 90 45.28 12.61 -4.73
N LYS A 91 45.69 13.12 -3.56
CA LYS A 91 45.69 12.41 -2.27
C LYS A 91 44.76 13.10 -1.27
N GLU A 92 44.07 12.29 -0.45
CA GLU A 92 43.33 12.81 0.70
C GLU A 92 44.25 13.56 1.67
N LEU A 93 43.82 14.72 2.13
CA LEU A 93 44.53 15.47 3.16
C LEU A 93 44.41 14.73 4.50
N SER A 94 45.51 14.10 4.94
CA SER A 94 45.62 13.44 6.25
C SER A 94 45.71 14.42 7.43
N ILE A 95 45.87 15.71 7.15
CA ILE A 95 46.09 16.78 8.14
C ILE A 95 45.08 17.89 7.85
N PRO A 96 44.38 18.43 8.86
CA PRO A 96 43.45 19.53 8.67
C PRO A 96 44.16 20.72 7.97
N PRO A 97 43.50 21.39 7.02
CA PRO A 97 44.10 22.49 6.27
C PRO A 97 44.52 23.60 7.22
N GLN A 98 45.74 24.10 7.07
CA GLN A 98 46.21 25.25 7.84
C GLN A 98 45.37 26.47 7.48
N LYS A 99 44.70 27.03 8.48
CA LYS A 99 44.07 28.34 8.39
C LYS A 99 45.19 29.37 8.35
N ILE A 100 45.36 30.03 7.20
CA ILE A 100 46.28 31.16 7.09
C ILE A 100 45.62 32.33 7.83
N GLU A 101 45.99 32.53 9.09
CA GLU A 101 45.62 33.74 9.81
C GLU A 101 46.60 34.83 9.39
N LEU A 102 46.09 35.84 8.68
CA LEU A 102 46.84 37.04 8.35
C LEU A 102 47.22 37.75 9.65
N GLN A 103 48.49 37.60 10.05
CA GLN A 103 49.10 38.47 11.06
C GLN A 103 49.09 39.89 10.47
N LYS A 104 48.16 40.72 10.96
CA LYS A 104 48.14 42.14 10.65
C LYS A 104 49.37 42.74 11.34
N THR A 105 50.40 43.04 10.55
CA THR A 105 51.54 43.83 10.99
C THR A 105 51.05 45.19 11.49
N GLU A 106 51.56 45.55 12.67
CA GLU A 106 51.33 46.79 13.42
C GLU A 106 51.47 48.05 12.56
#